data_AF-A0AAW9K8M2-F1
#
_entry.id   AF-A0AAW9K8M2-F1
#
_cell.length_a   1.000
_cell.length_b   1.000
_cell.length_c   1.000
_cell.angle_alpha   90.00
_cell.angle_beta   90.00
_cell.angle_gamma   90.00
#
_symmetry.space_group_name_H-M   'P 1'
#
loop_
_entity.id
_entity.type
_entity.pdbx_description
1 polymer ?
#
loop_
_entity_poly.entity_id
_entity_poly.type
_entity_poly.pdbx_seq_one_letter_code
_entity_poly.pdbx_strand_id
1 'polypeptide(L)'
;MQSINTGKYKGIDISSWQGEVDFRKISESGVQIVYIKATEGNYYVNPRLREYYLGSKNNNMLIGFYHFFRARVDAKAQAHYFASYVNGKDSNCRLALDIELTDWYEAEELS
;
A
#
# COMPACT_ATOMS: atom_id res chain seq x y z
N MET A 1 -7.44 -21.93 0.90
CA MET A 1 -6.07 -21.36 0.88
C MET A 1 -5.19 -22.24 -0.01
N GLN A 2 -4.14 -21.69 -0.64
CA GLN A 2 -3.22 -22.45 -1.52
C GLN A 2 -1.78 -22.35 -0.99
N SER A 3 -0.96 -23.37 -1.22
CA SER A 3 0.46 -23.36 -0.87
C SER A 3 1.28 -22.36 -1.71
N ILE A 4 2.46 -22.00 -1.21
CA ILE A 4 3.45 -21.20 -1.94
C ILE A 4 4.07 -22.06 -3.05
N ASN A 5 4.28 -21.48 -4.23
CA ASN A 5 4.97 -22.11 -5.37
C ASN A 5 5.88 -21.09 -6.06
N THR A 6 6.95 -21.55 -6.70
CA THR A 6 8.02 -20.75 -7.35
C THR A 6 7.58 -19.98 -8.58
N GLY A 7 6.42 -20.28 -9.16
CA GLY A 7 5.83 -19.53 -10.28
C GLY A 7 5.05 -18.26 -9.88
N LYS A 8 5.05 -17.87 -8.60
CA LYS A 8 4.39 -16.64 -8.12
C LYS A 8 5.37 -15.47 -8.11
N TYR A 9 4.87 -14.27 -8.39
CA TYR A 9 5.65 -13.04 -8.23
C TYR A 9 6.18 -12.91 -6.80
N LYS A 10 7.47 -12.57 -6.67
CA LYS A 10 8.05 -12.15 -5.39
C LYS A 10 7.70 -10.69 -5.13
N GLY A 11 6.99 -10.42 -4.04
CA GLY A 11 6.53 -9.08 -3.68
C GLY A 11 6.91 -8.68 -2.27
N ILE A 12 6.93 -7.38 -2.02
CA ILE A 12 7.05 -6.76 -0.69
C ILE A 12 6.01 -5.63 -0.56
N ASP A 13 5.74 -5.20 0.67
CA ASP A 13 5.04 -3.96 0.97
C ASP A 13 5.93 -3.01 1.79
N ILE A 14 5.76 -1.71 1.58
CA ILE A 14 6.56 -0.66 2.23
C ILE A 14 5.72 0.54 2.64
N SER A 15 6.18 1.22 3.68
CA SER A 15 5.60 2.43 4.24
C SER A 15 6.72 3.39 4.68
N SER A 16 6.37 4.56 5.24
CA SER A 16 7.37 5.49 5.76
C SER A 16 8.29 4.89 6.82
N TRP A 17 7.88 3.80 7.48
CA TRP A 17 8.66 3.08 8.49
C TRP A 17 9.99 2.53 7.97
N GLN A 18 10.09 2.22 6.67
CA GLN A 18 11.35 1.76 6.08
C GLN A 18 12.40 2.88 5.96
N GLY A 19 12.02 4.16 6.04
CA GLY A 19 12.96 5.25 5.80
C GLY A 19 13.50 5.22 4.37
N GLU A 20 14.79 5.52 4.18
CA GLU A 20 15.44 5.49 2.87
C GLU A 20 15.52 4.06 2.30
N VAL A 21 15.21 3.92 1.01
CA VAL A 21 15.13 2.62 0.33
C VAL A 21 15.95 2.61 -0.95
N ASP A 22 16.83 1.62 -1.08
CA ASP A 22 17.57 1.35 -2.32
C ASP A 22 16.77 0.41 -3.24
N PHE A 23 15.96 1.00 -4.11
CA PHE A 23 15.09 0.27 -5.04
C PHE A 23 15.85 -0.55 -6.07
N ARG A 24 17.10 -0.20 -6.37
CA ARG A 24 17.94 -0.98 -7.28
C ARG A 24 18.30 -2.31 -6.61
N LYS A 25 18.79 -2.27 -5.37
CA LYS A 25 19.10 -3.50 -4.62
C LYS A 25 17.87 -4.39 -4.42
N ILE A 26 16.70 -3.80 -4.18
CA ILE A 26 15.45 -4.55 -4.07
C ILE A 26 15.14 -5.28 -5.38
N SER A 27 15.18 -4.57 -6.52
CA SER A 27 14.95 -5.16 -7.84
C SER A 27 15.97 -6.27 -8.16
N GLU A 28 17.26 -6.02 -7.91
CA GLU A 28 18.36 -6.99 -8.10
C GLU A 28 18.22 -8.24 -7.20
N SER A 29 17.53 -8.14 -6.06
CA SER A 29 17.21 -9.28 -5.19
C SER A 29 16.07 -10.17 -5.72
N GLY A 30 15.54 -9.85 -6.90
CA GLY A 30 14.47 -10.57 -7.58
C GLY A 30 13.06 -10.18 -7.12
N VAL A 31 12.89 -9.09 -6.37
CA VAL A 31 11.55 -8.57 -6.03
C VAL A 31 10.95 -7.91 -7.27
N GLN A 32 9.71 -8.29 -7.60
CA GLN A 32 9.02 -7.87 -8.81
C GLN A 32 7.83 -6.96 -8.52
N ILE A 33 7.20 -7.10 -7.34
CA ILE A 33 6.04 -6.31 -6.92
C ILE A 33 6.38 -5.51 -5.67
N VAL A 34 5.96 -4.24 -5.64
CA VAL A 34 5.94 -3.42 -4.42
C VAL A 34 4.51 -2.93 -4.18
N TYR A 35 4.01 -3.13 -2.96
CA TYR A 35 2.85 -2.40 -2.44
C TYR A 35 3.32 -1.21 -1.61
N ILE A 36 2.79 -0.02 -1.86
CA ILE A 36 3.19 1.21 -1.19
C ILE A 36 2.03 1.72 -0.34
N LYS A 37 2.27 1.98 0.95
CA LYS A 37 1.29 2.70 1.79
C LYS A 37 1.06 4.07 1.19
N ALA A 38 -0.17 4.37 0.79
CA ALA A 38 -0.49 5.69 0.28
C ALA A 38 -1.02 6.60 1.39
N THR A 39 -2.01 6.11 2.14
CA THR A 39 -2.78 6.90 3.11
C THR A 39 -3.23 6.06 4.29
N GLU A 40 -3.61 6.72 5.37
CA GLU A 40 -4.25 6.14 6.55
C GLU A 40 -5.36 7.09 7.04
N GLY A 41 -6.55 6.54 7.32
CA GLY A 41 -7.70 7.37 7.65
C GLY A 41 -7.97 8.43 6.58
N ASN A 42 -8.47 9.60 6.99
CA ASN A 42 -8.62 10.76 6.10
C ASN A 42 -7.64 11.89 6.44
N TYR A 43 -6.56 11.57 7.16
CA TYR A 43 -5.69 12.57 7.79
C TYR A 43 -4.20 12.34 7.55
N TYR A 44 -3.78 11.12 7.18
CA TYR A 44 -2.37 10.80 6.98
C TYR A 44 -2.09 10.39 5.54
N VAL A 45 -1.08 11.02 4.97
CA VAL A 45 -0.43 10.62 3.72
C VAL A 45 0.96 10.14 4.05
N ASN A 46 1.35 9.02 3.45
CA ASN A 46 2.72 8.56 3.56
C ASN A 46 3.67 9.63 2.95
N PRO A 47 4.55 10.26 3.74
CA PRO A 47 5.41 11.34 3.27
C PRO A 47 6.40 10.86 2.20
N ARG A 48 6.66 9.55 2.12
CA ARG A 48 7.56 8.92 1.15
C ARG A 48 6.82 8.36 -0.08
N LEU A 49 5.50 8.58 -0.22
CA LEU A 49 4.69 8.03 -1.31
C LEU A 49 5.27 8.35 -2.70
N ARG A 50 5.66 9.61 -2.94
CA ARG A 50 6.22 10.04 -4.23
C ARG A 50 7.59 9.40 -4.49
N GLU A 51 8.46 9.42 -3.48
CA GLU A 51 9.81 8.84 -3.57
C GLU A 51 9.73 7.36 -3.88
N TYR A 52 8.91 6.62 -3.14
CA TYR A 52 8.75 5.18 -3.33
C TYR A 52 8.13 4.83 -4.67
N TYR A 53 7.10 5.57 -5.11
CA TYR A 53 6.50 5.36 -6.42
C TYR A 53 7.52 5.54 -7.55
N LEU A 54 8.28 6.64 -7.53
CA LEU A 54 9.29 6.90 -8.56
C LEU A 54 10.45 5.91 -8.47
N GLY A 55 10.88 5.55 -7.26
CA GLY A 55 11.93 4.55 -7.03
C GLY A 55 11.57 3.18 -7.61
N SER A 56 10.36 2.70 -7.32
CA SER A 56 9.85 1.44 -7.88
C SER A 56 9.66 1.51 -9.39
N LYS A 57 9.06 2.59 -9.90
CA LYS A 57 8.82 2.79 -11.34
C LYS A 57 10.13 2.81 -12.13
N ASN A 58 11.13 3.56 -11.66
CA ASN A 58 12.43 3.67 -12.32
C ASN A 58 13.25 2.38 -12.28
N ASN A 59 12.90 1.43 -11.40
CA ASN A 59 13.52 0.11 -11.32
C ASN A 59 12.62 -1.01 -11.90
N ASN A 60 11.63 -0.64 -12.72
CA ASN A 60 10.74 -1.55 -13.46
C ASN A 60 9.95 -2.54 -12.58
N MET A 61 9.67 -2.15 -11.32
CA MET A 61 8.85 -2.95 -10.44
C MET A 61 7.35 -2.73 -10.75
N LEU A 62 6.54 -3.76 -10.56
CA LEU A 62 5.08 -3.67 -10.59
C LEU A 62 4.59 -3.02 -9.29
N ILE A 63 3.65 -2.08 -9.41
CA ILE A 63 3.26 -1.21 -8.29
C ILE A 63 1.80 -1.44 -7.87
N GLY A 64 1.59 -1.67 -6.58
CA GLY A 64 0.31 -1.59 -5.89
C GLY A 64 0.33 -0.47 -4.84
N PHE A 65 -0.85 0.01 -4.47
CA PHE A 65 -1.03 0.94 -3.36
C PHE A 65 -2.01 0.37 -2.36
N TYR A 66 -1.76 0.64 -1.08
CA TYR A 66 -2.70 0.28 -0.02
C TYR A 66 -3.08 1.48 0.85
N HIS A 67 -4.27 1.38 1.42
CA HIS A 67 -4.84 2.32 2.38
C HIS A 67 -5.04 1.64 3.71
N PHE A 68 -4.46 2.18 4.78
CA PHE A 68 -4.68 1.69 6.14
C PHE A 68 -6.00 2.26 6.66
N PHE A 69 -6.98 1.40 6.84
CA PHE A 69 -8.32 1.78 7.23
C PHE A 69 -8.40 2.11 8.72
N ARG A 70 -9.16 3.16 9.03
CA ARG A 70 -9.55 3.52 10.40
C ARG A 70 -11.07 3.44 10.51
N ALA A 71 -11.57 2.47 11.26
CA ALA A 71 -12.99 2.20 11.43
C ALA A 71 -13.77 3.39 12.03
N ARG A 72 -13.10 4.23 12.84
CA ARG A 72 -13.71 5.45 13.41
C ARG A 72 -13.78 6.63 12.44
N VAL A 73 -13.32 6.47 11.21
CA VAL A 73 -13.36 7.51 10.17
C VAL A 73 -14.34 7.08 9.07
N ASP A 74 -15.09 8.03 8.50
CA ASP A 74 -16.05 7.73 7.43
C ASP A 74 -15.38 6.99 6.25
N ALA A 75 -15.98 5.87 5.84
CA ALA A 75 -15.40 4.99 4.83
C ALA A 75 -15.33 5.63 3.44
N LYS A 76 -16.32 6.44 3.06
CA LYS A 76 -16.32 7.13 1.76
C LYS A 76 -15.26 8.24 1.74
N ALA A 77 -15.13 8.99 2.83
CA ALA A 77 -14.09 9.99 2.99
C ALA A 77 -12.69 9.37 2.87
N GLN A 78 -12.45 8.22 3.52
CA GLN A 78 -11.21 7.47 3.38
C GLN A 78 -10.96 7.00 1.94
N ALA A 79 -11.97 6.45 1.26
CA ALA A 79 -11.85 6.02 -0.13
C ALA A 79 -11.52 7.18 -1.08
N HIS A 80 -12.20 8.32 -0.93
CA HIS A 80 -11.91 9.54 -1.70
C HIS A 80 -10.51 10.08 -1.40
N TYR A 81 -10.12 10.07 -0.12
CA TYR A 81 -8.79 10.52 0.31
C TYR A 81 -7.71 9.65 -0.35
N PHE A 82 -7.80 8.33 -0.19
CA PHE A 82 -6.89 7.38 -0.83
C PHE A 82 -6.83 7.56 -2.36
N ALA A 83 -7.99 7.58 -3.02
CA ALA A 83 -8.08 7.74 -4.47
C ALA A 83 -7.40 9.03 -4.95
N SER A 84 -7.60 10.15 -4.24
CA SER A 84 -7.01 11.44 -4.61
C SER A 84 -5.47 11.41 -4.55
N TYR A 85 -4.89 10.67 -3.60
CA TYR A 85 -3.44 10.57 -3.44
C TYR A 85 -2.79 9.52 -4.34
N VAL A 86 -3.52 8.53 -4.86
CA VAL A 86 -2.99 7.60 -5.88
C VAL A 86 -3.32 8.02 -7.30
N ASN A 87 -4.24 8.97 -7.49
CA ASN A 87 -4.59 9.49 -8.81
C ASN A 87 -3.35 9.98 -9.58
N GLY A 88 -3.32 9.68 -10.88
CA GLY A 88 -2.20 10.01 -11.78
C GLY A 88 -0.93 9.16 -11.58
N LYS A 89 -0.97 8.11 -10.74
CA LYS A 89 0.11 7.12 -10.61
C LYS A 89 -0.29 5.83 -11.31
N ASP A 90 0.64 5.23 -12.02
CA ASP A 90 0.44 3.90 -12.59
C ASP A 90 0.35 2.88 -11.46
N SER A 91 -0.65 2.02 -11.51
CA SER A 91 -0.76 0.87 -10.62
C SER A 91 -0.99 -0.38 -11.46
N ASN A 92 -0.06 -1.33 -11.36
CA ASN A 92 -0.14 -2.62 -12.05
C ASN A 92 -0.93 -3.65 -11.24
N CYS A 93 -1.01 -3.44 -9.92
CA CYS A 93 -1.74 -4.30 -9.00
C CYS A 93 -3.08 -3.67 -8.60
N ARG A 94 -3.96 -4.46 -7.97
CA ARG A 94 -5.23 -3.92 -7.46
C ARG A 94 -4.94 -2.98 -6.29
N LEU A 95 -5.73 -1.92 -6.18
CA LEU A 95 -5.74 -1.10 -4.97
C LEU A 95 -6.18 -1.99 -3.79
N ALA A 96 -5.45 -1.92 -2.67
CA ALA A 96 -5.70 -2.75 -1.51
C ALA A 96 -6.27 -1.92 -0.35
N LEU A 97 -7.30 -2.47 0.31
CA LEU A 97 -7.77 -2.00 1.60
C LEU A 97 -7.08 -2.83 2.68
N ASP A 98 -6.35 -2.16 3.56
CA ASP A 98 -5.72 -2.76 4.72
C ASP A 98 -6.62 -2.51 5.95
N ILE A 99 -7.32 -3.56 6.37
CA ILE A 99 -8.25 -3.53 7.50
C ILE A 99 -7.79 -4.57 8.53
N GLU A 100 -7.16 -4.08 9.58
CA GLU A 100 -6.57 -4.93 10.62
C GLU A 100 -6.84 -4.42 12.04
N LEU A 101 -7.52 -3.27 12.17
CA LEU A 101 -7.94 -2.71 13.45
C LEU A 101 -9.44 -2.44 13.46
N THR A 102 -10.10 -2.79 14.57
CA THR A 102 -11.47 -2.36 14.85
C THR A 102 -11.52 -0.92 15.37
N ASP A 103 -10.37 -0.29 15.65
CA ASP A 103 -10.27 0.95 16.41
C ASP A 103 -11.12 0.93 17.69
N TRP A 104 -11.12 -0.22 18.39
CA TRP A 104 -11.86 -0.43 19.63
C TRP A 104 -13.39 -0.36 19.48
N TYR A 105 -13.91 -0.59 18.28
CA TYR A 105 -15.30 -1.00 18.13
C TYR A 105 -15.47 -2.44 18.60
N GLU A 106 -16.53 -2.68 19.35
CA GLU A 106 -16.98 -4.04 19.66
C GLU A 106 -17.68 -4.66 18.44
N ALA A 107 -17.80 -5.99 18.41
CA ALA A 107 -18.36 -6.71 17.26
C ALA A 107 -19.80 -6.27 16.92
N GLU A 108 -20.59 -5.89 17.93
CA GLU A 108 -21.96 -5.42 17.79
C GLU A 108 -22.06 -4.02 17.17
N GLU A 109 -20.98 -3.22 17.21
CA GLU A 109 -20.93 -1.89 16.62
C GLU A 109 -20.51 -1.90 15.14
N LEU A 110 -20.08 -3.07 14.63
CA LEU A 110 -19.59 -3.28 13.26
C LEU A 110 -20.62 -3.96 12.34
N SER A 111 -21.81 -4.33 12.87
CA SER A 111 -22.90 -5.00 12.13
C SER A 111 -23.92 -4.01 11.57
#